data_AF-V4Y0P3-F1
#
_entry.id   AF-V4Y0P3-F1
#
_cell.length_a   1.000
_cell.length_b   1.000
_cell.length_c   1.000
_cell.angle_alpha   90.00
_cell.angle_beta   90.00
_cell.angle_gamma   90.00
#
_symmetry.space_group_name_H-M   'P 1'
#
loop_
_entity.id
_entity.type
_entity.pdbx_description
1 polymer ?
#
loop_
_entity_poly.entity_id
_entity_poly.type
_entity_poly.pdbx_seq_one_letter_code
_entity_poly.pdbx_strand_id
1 'polypeptide(L)'
;MRAITPTGKLPSWPELRHNTSRAASAAGLIAVDGPYDDIRDVEGYRERMTDNQAKGQLGIWSLTPGQVVEANRFSLPPVEGYWILDAAGREIELEHEGDVQAYNGDHVSLSEHGDGYVLAVGDGRLELDADELREELLDLLSYVPSLDDIVDSMEAFEAAKKAGKGAIAMTRAATVRLDGVEVNVETDRMWDEATYQALQIPIALFQDVYEHRPDQHEELAELYGEDVVERATNVG
;
A
#
# COMPACT_ATOMS: atom_id res chain seq x y z
N MET A 1 -2.03 27.40 -12.10
CA MET A 1 -2.22 27.12 -13.54
C MET A 1 -3.65 27.48 -13.93
N ARG A 2 -3.90 27.86 -15.18
CA ARG A 2 -5.25 28.18 -15.67
C ARG A 2 -5.61 27.18 -16.77
N ALA A 3 -6.63 26.38 -16.54
CA ALA A 3 -7.27 25.57 -17.57
C ALA A 3 -8.77 25.46 -17.26
N ILE A 4 -9.54 25.17 -18.30
CA ILE A 4 -10.98 25.01 -18.23
C ILE A 4 -11.32 23.67 -18.85
N THR A 5 -12.09 22.86 -18.12
CA THR A 5 -12.74 21.66 -18.65
C THR A 5 -14.19 21.99 -18.99
N PRO A 6 -14.89 21.17 -19.79
CA PRO A 6 -16.31 21.38 -20.10
C PRO A 6 -17.21 21.49 -18.85
N THR A 7 -16.84 20.82 -17.76
CA THR A 7 -17.60 20.86 -16.49
C THR A 7 -17.16 21.99 -15.55
N GLY A 8 -16.07 22.70 -15.88
CA GLY A 8 -15.45 23.66 -14.97
C GLY A 8 -14.61 23.03 -13.85
N LYS A 9 -14.58 21.69 -13.73
CA LYS A 9 -13.68 20.99 -12.80
C LYS A 9 -12.21 21.19 -13.18
N LEU A 10 -11.32 21.18 -12.20
CA LEU A 10 -9.88 21.22 -12.46
C LEU A 10 -9.44 19.95 -13.21
N PRO A 11 -8.57 20.06 -14.25
CA PRO A 11 -7.94 18.88 -14.83
C PRO A 11 -7.10 18.11 -13.81
N SER A 12 -6.87 16.82 -14.05
CA SER A 12 -6.18 15.93 -13.10
C SER A 12 -4.67 16.14 -12.98
N TRP A 13 -4.06 16.80 -13.96
CA TRP A 13 -2.63 17.16 -14.05
C TRP A 13 -1.65 16.10 -13.51
N PRO A 14 -1.66 14.88 -14.04
CA PRO A 14 -0.80 13.81 -13.54
C PRO A 14 0.70 14.14 -13.69
N GLU A 15 1.10 14.79 -14.78
CA GLU A 15 2.50 15.14 -15.04
C GLU A 15 2.99 16.25 -14.09
N LEU A 16 2.11 17.17 -13.69
CA LEU A 16 2.47 18.20 -12.71
C LEU A 16 2.83 17.57 -11.37
N ARG A 17 1.99 16.65 -10.89
CA ARG A 17 2.20 15.96 -9.61
C ARG A 17 3.44 15.07 -9.68
N HIS A 18 3.62 14.33 -10.77
CA HIS A 18 4.85 13.56 -11.00
C HIS A 18 6.11 14.46 -10.99
N ASN A 19 6.09 15.58 -11.72
CA ASN A 19 7.24 16.49 -11.79
C ASN A 19 7.53 17.16 -10.43
N THR A 20 6.49 17.48 -9.66
CA THR A 20 6.61 18.09 -8.33
C THR A 20 7.23 17.10 -7.35
N SER A 21 6.70 15.87 -7.30
CA SER A 21 7.26 14.78 -6.51
C SER A 21 8.74 14.53 -6.85
N ARG A 22 9.05 14.33 -8.13
CA ARG A 22 10.44 14.12 -8.59
C ARG A 22 11.37 15.26 -8.16
N ALA A 23 10.94 16.51 -8.31
CA ALA A 23 11.75 17.66 -7.93
C ALA A 23 11.94 17.76 -6.41
N ALA A 24 10.92 17.41 -5.64
CA ALA A 24 10.99 17.40 -4.18
C ALA A 24 11.98 16.33 -3.70
N SER A 25 11.87 15.09 -4.18
CA SER A 25 12.84 14.02 -3.86
C SER A 25 14.27 14.40 -4.23
N ALA A 26 14.47 14.99 -5.42
CA ALA A 26 15.81 15.41 -5.87
C ALA A 26 16.42 16.55 -5.02
N ALA A 27 15.58 17.30 -4.29
CA ALA A 27 15.99 18.43 -3.46
C ALA A 27 15.89 18.16 -1.95
N GLY A 28 15.52 16.94 -1.52
CA GLY A 28 15.28 16.63 -0.11
C GLY A 28 14.09 17.41 0.48
N LEU A 29 13.03 17.62 -0.31
CA LEU A 29 11.80 18.29 0.08
C LEU A 29 10.62 17.32 0.07
N ILE A 30 9.52 17.69 0.73
CA ILE A 30 8.26 16.94 0.73
C ILE A 30 7.31 17.54 -0.33
N ALA A 31 6.76 16.68 -1.20
CA ALA A 31 5.78 17.10 -2.19
C ALA A 31 4.34 17.05 -1.63
N VAL A 32 3.56 18.09 -1.93
CA VAL A 32 2.18 18.24 -1.46
C VAL A 32 1.28 18.61 -2.64
N ASP A 33 0.12 17.96 -2.76
CA ASP A 33 -0.86 18.27 -3.80
C ASP A 33 -1.65 19.57 -3.52
N GLY A 34 -2.28 20.07 -4.58
CA GLY A 34 -3.21 21.18 -4.51
C GLY A 34 -4.52 20.84 -3.78
N PRO A 35 -5.43 21.83 -3.67
CA PRO A 35 -6.73 21.64 -3.03
C PRO A 35 -7.65 20.75 -3.86
N TYR A 36 -8.41 19.91 -3.16
CA TYR A 36 -9.57 19.21 -3.70
C TYR A 36 -10.84 19.96 -3.28
N ASP A 37 -11.43 20.69 -4.22
CA ASP A 37 -12.49 21.69 -3.96
C ASP A 37 -13.91 21.14 -3.95
N ASP A 38 -14.12 19.90 -4.41
CA ASP A 38 -15.37 19.16 -4.25
C ASP A 38 -15.49 18.58 -2.82
N ILE A 39 -15.54 19.47 -1.81
CA ILE A 39 -15.38 19.13 -0.39
C ILE A 39 -16.38 18.11 0.20
N ARG A 40 -17.43 17.75 -0.55
CA ARG A 40 -18.42 16.75 -0.16
C ARG A 40 -18.12 15.36 -0.73
N ASP A 41 -17.26 15.29 -1.73
CA ASP A 41 -16.84 14.06 -2.38
C ASP A 41 -15.65 13.46 -1.63
N VAL A 42 -15.95 12.72 -0.56
CA VAL A 42 -14.94 12.05 0.27
C VAL A 42 -14.24 10.95 -0.52
N GLU A 43 -14.99 10.20 -1.33
CA GLU A 43 -14.42 9.09 -2.11
C GLU A 43 -13.47 9.61 -3.19
N GLY A 44 -13.87 10.63 -3.95
CA GLY A 44 -13.00 11.27 -4.92
C GLY A 44 -11.76 11.93 -4.28
N TYR A 45 -11.85 12.34 -3.02
CA TYR A 45 -10.67 12.81 -2.26
C TYR A 45 -9.70 11.66 -1.95
N ARG A 46 -10.22 10.48 -1.56
CA ARG A 46 -9.41 9.27 -1.33
C ARG A 46 -8.78 8.75 -2.61
N GLU A 47 -9.53 8.65 -3.70
CA GLU A 47 -9.00 8.27 -5.02
C GLU A 47 -7.87 9.21 -5.47
N ARG A 48 -8.02 10.53 -5.22
CA ARG A 48 -6.95 11.50 -5.48
C ARG A 48 -5.71 11.23 -4.64
N MET A 49 -5.88 10.96 -3.34
CA MET A 49 -4.76 10.65 -2.44
C MET A 49 -4.03 9.38 -2.88
N THR A 50 -4.73 8.30 -3.21
CA THR A 50 -4.12 7.07 -3.76
C THR A 50 -3.29 7.36 -5.01
N ASP A 51 -3.84 8.13 -5.96
CA ASP A 51 -3.13 8.48 -7.19
C ASP A 51 -1.93 9.43 -6.94
N ASN A 52 -1.94 10.21 -5.85
CA ASN A 52 -0.81 11.02 -5.41
C ASN A 52 0.28 10.17 -4.76
N GLN A 53 -0.10 9.22 -3.90
CA GLN A 53 0.80 8.30 -3.21
C GLN A 53 1.59 7.45 -4.21
N ALA A 54 0.93 6.95 -5.26
CA ALA A 54 1.58 6.23 -6.37
C ALA A 54 2.65 7.07 -7.12
N LYS A 55 2.63 8.40 -6.95
CA LYS A 55 3.63 9.32 -7.52
C LYS A 55 4.69 9.75 -6.50
N GLY A 56 4.66 9.28 -5.26
CA GLY A 56 5.53 9.73 -4.17
C GLY A 56 5.10 11.06 -3.53
N GLN A 57 3.84 11.49 -3.73
CA GLN A 57 3.31 12.73 -3.19
C GLN A 57 2.31 12.43 -2.06
N LEU A 58 2.79 12.29 -0.83
CA LEU A 58 1.96 11.81 0.29
C LEU A 58 1.10 12.91 0.96
N GLY A 59 1.47 14.18 0.77
CA GLY A 59 0.70 15.31 1.29
C GLY A 59 -0.38 15.78 0.32
N ILE A 60 -1.52 16.23 0.85
CA ILE A 60 -2.59 16.89 0.10
C ILE A 60 -3.19 18.05 0.90
N TRP A 61 -3.58 19.12 0.22
CA TRP A 61 -4.21 20.26 0.88
C TRP A 61 -5.64 19.91 1.34
N SER A 62 -5.92 20.13 2.63
CA SER A 62 -7.26 20.09 3.23
C SER A 62 -7.91 21.48 3.33
N LEU A 63 -9.15 21.62 2.86
CA LEU A 63 -9.95 22.86 2.94
C LEU A 63 -10.92 22.86 4.13
N THR A 64 -11.17 21.70 4.72
CA THR A 64 -12.10 21.53 5.85
C THR A 64 -11.48 20.65 6.94
N PRO A 65 -11.92 20.77 8.20
CA PRO A 65 -11.49 19.84 9.25
C PRO A 65 -11.76 18.37 8.92
N GLY A 66 -12.83 18.07 8.18
CA GLY A 66 -13.12 16.70 7.73
C GLY A 66 -12.03 16.17 6.78
N GLN A 67 -11.61 16.97 5.79
CA GLN A 67 -10.48 16.62 4.92
C GLN A 67 -9.16 16.47 5.69
N VAL A 68 -8.95 17.25 6.76
CA VAL A 68 -7.75 17.10 7.62
C VAL A 68 -7.72 15.72 8.27
N VAL A 69 -8.86 15.24 8.78
CA VAL A 69 -8.95 13.90 9.38
C VAL A 69 -8.72 12.82 8.32
N GLU A 70 -9.35 12.94 7.15
CA GLU A 70 -9.16 11.99 6.05
C GLU A 70 -7.71 11.94 5.56
N ALA A 71 -7.08 13.09 5.29
CA ALA A 71 -5.72 13.16 4.77
C ALA A 71 -4.67 12.67 5.78
N ASN A 72 -4.86 12.96 7.08
CA ASN A 72 -3.94 12.48 8.11
C ASN A 72 -4.04 10.98 8.36
N ARG A 73 -5.16 10.33 8.03
CA ARG A 73 -5.34 8.88 8.25
C ARG A 73 -5.05 8.07 6.99
N PHE A 74 -5.52 8.53 5.84
CA PHE A 74 -5.44 7.79 4.58
C PHE A 74 -4.03 7.71 3.99
N SER A 75 -3.13 8.63 4.36
CA SER A 75 -1.72 8.59 3.96
C SER A 75 -0.81 7.85 4.93
N LEU A 76 -1.33 7.34 6.05
CA LEU A 76 -0.57 6.50 6.95
C LEU A 76 -0.65 5.03 6.52
N PRO A 77 0.40 4.23 6.76
CA PRO A 77 0.32 2.79 6.58
C PRO A 77 -0.84 2.18 7.39
N PRO A 78 -1.46 1.09 6.91
CA PRO A 78 -2.52 0.43 7.66
C PRO A 78 -1.98 -0.14 8.98
N VAL A 79 -2.89 -0.39 9.92
CA VAL A 79 -2.55 -1.01 11.21
C VAL A 79 -2.15 -2.47 11.01
N GLU A 80 -2.91 -3.19 10.18
CA GLU A 80 -2.65 -4.57 9.81
C GLU A 80 -2.36 -4.62 8.31
N GLY A 81 -1.39 -5.46 7.93
CA GLY A 81 -1.10 -5.68 6.53
C GLY A 81 -2.14 -6.62 5.92
N TYR A 82 -2.40 -6.44 4.64
CA TYR A 82 -3.45 -7.19 3.96
C TYR A 82 -3.03 -7.57 2.54
N TRP A 83 -3.69 -8.59 2.02
CA TRP A 83 -3.46 -9.07 0.67
C TRP A 83 -4.52 -8.50 -0.27
N ILE A 84 -4.09 -8.10 -1.46
CA ILE A 84 -4.93 -7.69 -2.58
C ILE A 84 -4.80 -8.73 -3.68
N LEU A 85 -5.93 -9.08 -4.28
CA LEU A 85 -6.01 -9.88 -5.50
C LEU A 85 -6.38 -9.00 -6.70
N ASP A 86 -5.62 -9.07 -7.79
CA ASP A 86 -6.01 -8.51 -9.07
C ASP A 86 -7.08 -9.39 -9.74
N ALA A 87 -8.33 -8.97 -9.60
CA ALA A 87 -9.49 -9.61 -10.17
C ALA A 87 -9.87 -8.99 -11.53
N ALA A 88 -9.05 -9.26 -12.55
CA ALA A 88 -9.21 -8.78 -13.92
C ALA A 88 -9.13 -7.25 -14.07
N GLY A 89 -8.06 -6.65 -13.56
CA GLY A 89 -7.79 -5.21 -13.53
C GLY A 89 -8.49 -4.50 -12.37
N ARG A 90 -8.94 -5.25 -11.37
CA ARG A 90 -9.61 -4.71 -10.17
C ARG A 90 -8.88 -5.23 -8.94
N GLU A 91 -8.28 -4.33 -8.20
CA GLU A 91 -7.66 -4.64 -6.91
C GLU A 91 -8.75 -4.87 -5.86
N ILE A 92 -8.82 -6.09 -5.31
CA ILE A 92 -9.77 -6.47 -4.27
C ILE A 92 -8.99 -6.95 -3.05
N GLU A 93 -9.21 -6.30 -1.90
CA GLU A 93 -8.70 -6.76 -0.61
C GLU A 93 -9.31 -8.11 -0.23
N LEU A 94 -8.46 -9.05 0.20
CA LEU A 94 -8.88 -10.35 0.69
C LEU A 94 -9.39 -10.24 2.13
N GLU A 95 -10.47 -10.96 2.44
CA GLU A 95 -11.04 -11.00 3.78
C GLU A 95 -10.18 -11.89 4.69
N HIS A 96 -9.83 -11.38 5.87
CA HIS A 96 -9.07 -12.13 6.86
C HIS A 96 -10.00 -13.04 7.68
N GLU A 97 -9.89 -14.35 7.48
CA GLU A 97 -10.67 -15.38 8.18
C GLU A 97 -9.76 -16.31 9.01
N GLY A 98 -9.32 -15.82 10.17
CA GLY A 98 -8.30 -16.52 10.96
C GLY A 98 -6.97 -16.49 10.21
N ASP A 99 -6.30 -17.63 10.02
CA ASP A 99 -5.01 -17.66 9.31
C ASP A 99 -5.15 -17.66 7.77
N VAL A 100 -6.37 -17.49 7.25
CA VAL A 100 -6.68 -17.60 5.81
C VAL A 100 -7.09 -16.25 5.23
N GLN A 101 -6.56 -15.94 4.04
CA GLN A 101 -6.92 -14.79 3.23
C GLN A 101 -7.94 -15.21 2.17
N ALA A 102 -9.20 -14.85 2.35
CA ALA A 102 -10.31 -15.37 1.55
C ALA A 102 -10.79 -14.38 0.49
N TYR A 103 -10.98 -14.88 -0.73
CA TYR A 103 -11.71 -14.16 -1.77
C TYR A 103 -13.14 -14.69 -1.88
N ASN A 104 -14.10 -13.78 -1.72
CA ASN A 104 -15.53 -14.09 -1.77
C ASN A 104 -16.25 -13.49 -2.99
N GLY A 105 -15.49 -12.98 -3.97
CA GLY A 105 -16.05 -12.42 -5.21
C GLY A 105 -16.27 -13.45 -6.31
N ASP A 106 -16.67 -12.99 -7.50
CA ASP A 106 -17.03 -13.81 -8.66
C ASP A 106 -16.16 -13.58 -9.91
N HIS A 107 -15.17 -12.69 -9.83
CA HIS A 107 -14.29 -12.32 -10.94
C HIS A 107 -13.10 -13.26 -11.11
N VAL A 108 -12.73 -13.95 -10.04
CA VAL A 108 -11.72 -15.01 -10.01
C VAL A 108 -12.38 -16.27 -9.51
N SER A 109 -12.16 -17.39 -10.18
CA SER A 109 -12.64 -18.69 -9.71
C SER A 109 -11.55 -19.75 -9.76
N LEU A 110 -11.57 -20.67 -8.82
CA LEU A 110 -10.61 -21.75 -8.69
C LEU A 110 -11.34 -23.07 -8.43
N SER A 111 -10.99 -24.11 -9.18
CA SER A 111 -11.57 -25.43 -8.98
C SER A 111 -10.54 -26.53 -9.21
N GLU A 112 -10.64 -27.60 -8.42
CA GLU A 112 -9.85 -28.81 -8.64
C GLU A 112 -10.39 -29.59 -9.85
N HIS A 113 -9.50 -30.02 -10.74
CA HIS A 113 -9.85 -30.83 -11.90
C HIS A 113 -8.84 -31.97 -12.10
N GLY A 114 -9.23 -33.18 -11.72
CA GLY A 114 -8.34 -34.34 -11.77
C GLY A 114 -7.18 -34.18 -10.79
N ASP A 115 -5.95 -34.16 -11.31
CA ASP A 115 -4.72 -33.98 -10.52
C ASP A 115 -4.21 -32.53 -10.55
N GLY A 116 -4.97 -31.60 -11.15
CA GLY A 116 -4.61 -30.19 -11.29
C GLY A 116 -5.74 -29.24 -10.92
N TYR A 117 -5.61 -28.00 -11.35
CA TYR A 117 -6.49 -26.89 -11.02
C TYR A 117 -6.94 -26.17 -12.28
N VAL A 118 -8.09 -25.53 -12.18
CA VAL A 118 -8.56 -24.63 -13.21
C VAL A 118 -8.81 -23.27 -12.58
N LEU A 119 -7.97 -22.31 -12.93
CA LEU A 119 -8.06 -20.92 -12.54
C LEU A 119 -8.72 -20.13 -13.68
N ALA A 120 -9.76 -19.36 -13.37
CA ALA A 120 -10.35 -18.42 -14.31
C ALA A 120 -10.32 -17.00 -13.73
N VAL A 121 -9.86 -16.06 -14.55
CA VAL A 121 -9.75 -14.63 -14.23
C VAL A 121 -10.35 -13.84 -15.39
N GLY A 122 -11.49 -13.20 -15.16
CA GLY A 122 -12.26 -12.56 -16.23
C GLY A 122 -12.65 -13.56 -17.32
N ASP A 123 -12.25 -13.29 -18.57
CA ASP A 123 -12.49 -14.18 -19.72
C ASP A 123 -11.39 -15.25 -19.91
N GLY A 124 -10.30 -15.16 -19.14
CA GLY A 124 -9.18 -16.10 -19.21
C GLY A 124 -9.44 -17.36 -18.38
N ARG A 125 -8.98 -18.51 -18.87
CA ARG A 125 -9.03 -19.79 -18.17
C ARG A 125 -7.74 -20.57 -18.39
N LEU A 126 -7.13 -21.01 -17.30
CA LEU A 126 -5.88 -21.75 -17.27
C LEU A 126 -6.08 -23.09 -16.58
N GLU A 127 -5.55 -24.16 -17.17
CA GLU A 127 -5.40 -25.46 -16.52
C GLU A 127 -3.97 -25.54 -16.02
N LEU A 128 -3.80 -25.72 -14.71
CA LEU A 128 -2.53 -25.55 -14.01
C LEU A 128 -2.28 -26.76 -13.13
N ASP A 129 -1.04 -27.17 -12.99
CA ASP A 129 -0.65 -28.03 -11.86
C ASP A 129 -0.52 -27.21 -10.56
N ALA A 130 -0.09 -27.86 -9.48
CA ALA A 130 0.03 -27.21 -8.17
C ALA A 130 1.17 -26.17 -8.09
N ASP A 131 2.25 -26.36 -8.85
CA ASP A 131 3.37 -25.41 -8.91
C ASP A 131 2.97 -24.22 -9.78
N GLU A 132 2.41 -24.47 -10.96
CA GLU A 132 1.93 -23.43 -11.88
C GLU A 132 0.84 -22.57 -11.23
N LEU A 133 -0.08 -23.17 -10.46
CA LEU A 133 -1.09 -22.42 -9.70
C LEU A 133 -0.46 -21.44 -8.69
N ARG A 134 0.60 -21.87 -7.99
CA ARG A 134 1.27 -20.99 -7.02
C ARG A 134 1.91 -19.80 -7.72
N GLU A 135 2.57 -20.02 -8.86
CA GLU A 135 3.19 -18.95 -9.63
C GLU A 135 2.15 -17.97 -10.16
N GLU A 136 1.06 -18.46 -10.76
CA GLU A 136 -0.02 -17.60 -11.27
C GLU A 136 -0.72 -16.82 -10.15
N LEU A 137 -0.90 -17.41 -8.96
CA LEU A 137 -1.45 -16.67 -7.82
C LEU A 137 -0.49 -15.59 -7.33
N LEU A 138 0.82 -15.82 -7.32
CA LEU A 138 1.80 -14.81 -6.93
C LEU A 138 1.81 -13.60 -7.89
N ASP A 139 1.51 -13.81 -9.17
CA ASP A 139 1.37 -12.72 -10.14
C ASP A 139 0.08 -11.91 -9.94
N LEU A 140 -0.99 -12.53 -9.41
CA LEU A 140 -2.26 -11.87 -9.11
C LEU A 140 -2.30 -11.22 -7.72
N LEU A 141 -1.43 -11.64 -6.81
CA LEU A 141 -1.45 -11.21 -5.43
C LEU A 141 -0.44 -10.09 -5.16
N SER A 142 -0.88 -9.11 -4.38
CA SER A 142 -0.03 -8.04 -3.86
C SER A 142 -0.23 -7.90 -2.36
N TYR A 143 0.85 -7.63 -1.62
CA TYR A 143 0.78 -7.39 -0.18
C TYR A 143 0.93 -5.90 0.12
N VAL A 144 -0.02 -5.36 0.89
CA VAL A 144 0.05 -4.01 1.46
C VAL A 144 0.57 -4.13 2.89
N PRO A 145 1.79 -3.64 3.19
CA PRO A 145 2.38 -3.78 4.52
C PRO A 145 1.75 -2.81 5.53
N SER A 146 1.62 -3.28 6.77
CA SER A 146 1.32 -2.42 7.93
C SER A 146 2.47 -1.47 8.26
N LEU A 147 2.21 -0.52 9.18
CA LEU A 147 3.29 0.27 9.79
C LEU A 147 4.34 -0.64 10.44
N ASP A 148 3.90 -1.66 11.19
CA ASP A 148 4.80 -2.58 11.90
C ASP A 148 5.65 -3.40 10.91
N ASP A 149 5.04 -3.93 9.83
CA ASP A 149 5.77 -4.61 8.76
C ASP A 149 6.87 -3.75 8.14
N ILE A 150 6.59 -2.45 7.94
CA ILE A 150 7.55 -1.51 7.37
C ILE A 150 8.71 -1.30 8.34
N VAL A 151 8.42 -1.07 9.61
CA VAL A 151 9.43 -0.86 10.67
C VAL A 151 10.29 -2.11 10.84
N ASP A 152 9.68 -3.29 10.98
CA ASP A 152 10.37 -4.60 11.04
C ASP A 152 11.34 -4.77 9.87
N SER A 153 10.87 -4.47 8.65
CA SER A 153 11.67 -4.63 7.45
C SER A 153 12.84 -3.63 7.42
N MET A 154 12.61 -2.38 7.84
CA MET A 154 13.66 -1.37 7.91
C MET A 154 14.73 -1.73 8.94
N GLU A 155 14.34 -2.11 10.16
CA GLU A 155 15.27 -2.55 11.21
C GLU A 155 16.09 -3.77 10.78
N ALA A 156 15.45 -4.75 10.13
CA ALA A 156 16.12 -5.93 9.58
C ALA A 156 17.15 -5.55 8.50
N PHE A 157 16.81 -4.61 7.61
CA PHE A 157 17.74 -4.12 6.58
C PHE A 157 18.90 -3.32 7.19
N GLU A 158 18.65 -2.44 8.15
CA GLU A 158 19.70 -1.68 8.86
C GLU A 158 20.71 -2.62 9.55
N ALA A 159 20.21 -3.66 10.23
CA ALA A 159 21.04 -4.68 10.85
C ALA A 159 21.90 -5.43 9.81
N ALA A 160 21.30 -5.79 8.66
CA ALA A 160 22.01 -6.45 7.57
C ALA A 160 23.08 -5.53 6.94
N LYS A 161 22.75 -4.25 6.74
CA LYS A 161 23.67 -3.23 6.22
C LYS A 161 24.85 -3.02 7.16
N LYS A 162 24.61 -2.95 8.47
CA LYS A 162 25.65 -2.89 9.50
C LYS A 162 26.54 -4.14 9.51
N ALA A 163 26.00 -5.30 9.13
CA ALA A 163 26.74 -6.54 8.94
C ALA A 163 27.45 -6.64 7.57
N GLY A 164 27.37 -5.60 6.72
CA GLY A 164 28.04 -5.55 5.42
C GLY A 164 27.26 -6.20 4.27
N LYS A 165 25.96 -6.51 4.44
CA LYS A 165 25.09 -6.99 3.38
C LYS A 165 24.39 -5.81 2.70
N GLY A 166 24.56 -5.68 1.38
CA GLY A 166 23.93 -4.61 0.59
C GLY A 166 22.49 -4.92 0.16
N ALA A 167 22.07 -6.18 0.25
CA ALA A 167 20.71 -6.62 -0.03
C ALA A 167 20.34 -7.85 0.80
N ILE A 168 19.05 -7.99 1.12
CA ILE A 168 18.45 -9.16 1.78
C ILE A 168 17.14 -9.52 1.09
N ALA A 169 16.77 -10.80 1.11
CA ALA A 169 15.42 -11.24 0.75
C ALA A 169 14.60 -11.32 2.04
N MET A 170 13.40 -10.75 2.02
CA MET A 170 12.42 -10.91 3.08
C MET A 170 11.22 -11.68 2.53
N THR A 171 10.93 -12.79 3.20
CA THR A 171 9.90 -13.71 2.79
C THR A 171 8.59 -13.42 3.52
N ARG A 172 7.49 -13.44 2.78
CA ARG A 172 6.12 -13.39 3.31
C ARG A 172 5.35 -14.59 2.82
N ALA A 173 4.59 -15.22 3.71
CA ALA A 173 3.76 -16.36 3.38
C ALA A 173 2.32 -16.14 3.85
N ALA A 174 1.37 -16.69 3.11
CA ALA A 174 -0.04 -16.69 3.46
C ALA A 174 -0.75 -17.92 2.90
N THR A 175 -1.84 -18.33 3.55
CA THR A 175 -2.80 -19.27 2.96
C THR A 175 -3.92 -18.46 2.32
N VAL A 176 -4.08 -18.57 1.00
CA VAL A 176 -5.12 -17.90 0.23
C VAL A 176 -6.21 -18.89 -0.13
N ARG A 177 -7.47 -18.49 0.02
CA ARG A 177 -8.62 -19.32 -0.30
C ARG A 177 -9.48 -18.67 -1.38
N LEU A 178 -9.65 -19.39 -2.48
CA LEU A 178 -10.52 -19.02 -3.61
C LEU A 178 -11.51 -20.16 -3.83
N ASP A 179 -12.82 -19.88 -3.83
CA ASP A 179 -13.89 -20.89 -4.04
C ASP A 179 -13.78 -22.15 -3.15
N GLY A 180 -13.25 -21.99 -1.93
CA GLY A 180 -13.03 -23.09 -0.98
C GLY A 180 -11.78 -23.93 -1.22
N VAL A 181 -10.98 -23.62 -2.24
CA VAL A 181 -9.65 -24.20 -2.47
C VAL A 181 -8.62 -23.34 -1.75
N GLU A 182 -7.82 -23.96 -0.87
CA GLU A 182 -6.78 -23.29 -0.09
C GLU A 182 -5.40 -23.55 -0.70
N VAL A 183 -4.63 -22.48 -0.91
CA VAL A 183 -3.31 -22.52 -1.52
C VAL A 183 -2.33 -21.72 -0.66
N ASN A 184 -1.20 -22.34 -0.30
CA ASN A 184 -0.12 -21.63 0.37
C ASN A 184 0.73 -20.90 -0.67
N VAL A 185 0.90 -19.60 -0.47
CA VAL A 185 1.76 -18.74 -1.27
C VAL A 185 2.89 -18.20 -0.42
N GLU A 186 4.06 -18.04 -1.04
CA GLU A 186 5.25 -17.50 -0.40
C GLU A 186 5.95 -16.58 -1.41
N THR A 187 6.20 -15.33 -1.02
CA THR A 187 6.85 -14.32 -1.86
C THR A 187 8.06 -13.73 -1.18
N ASP A 188 9.15 -13.65 -1.94
CA ASP A 188 10.38 -13.00 -1.51
C ASP A 188 10.45 -11.61 -2.11
N ARG A 189 10.56 -10.59 -1.25
CA ARG A 189 10.88 -9.23 -1.69
C ARG A 189 12.34 -8.93 -1.41
N MET A 190 13.07 -8.56 -2.46
CA MET A 190 14.43 -8.02 -2.30
C MET A 190 14.35 -6.65 -1.61
N TRP A 191 15.16 -6.50 -0.58
CA TRP A 191 15.43 -5.24 0.09
C TRP A 191 16.86 -4.83 -0.14
N ASP A 192 17.02 -3.66 -0.74
CA ASP A 192 18.26 -2.96 -0.97
C ASP A 192 18.12 -1.49 -0.52
N GLU A 193 19.15 -0.68 -0.74
CA GLU A 193 19.11 0.74 -0.36
C GLU A 193 17.97 1.49 -1.06
N ALA A 194 17.64 1.14 -2.31
CA ALA A 194 16.57 1.81 -3.04
C ALA A 194 15.20 1.52 -2.41
N THR A 195 14.95 0.25 -2.04
CA THR A 195 13.73 -0.18 -1.37
C THR A 195 13.59 0.46 0.01
N TYR A 196 14.69 0.51 0.76
CA TYR A 196 14.76 1.18 2.06
C TYR A 196 14.41 2.67 1.96
N GLN A 197 15.02 3.40 1.02
CA GLN A 197 14.75 4.82 0.80
C GLN A 197 13.30 5.08 0.36
N ALA A 198 12.71 4.20 -0.44
CA ALA A 198 11.30 4.32 -0.84
C ALA A 198 10.34 4.18 0.35
N LEU A 199 10.62 3.25 1.26
CA LEU A 199 9.80 3.01 2.45
C LEU A 199 10.12 3.96 3.61
N GLN A 200 11.21 4.73 3.52
CA GLN A 200 11.48 5.84 4.43
C GLN A 200 10.47 6.99 4.27
N ILE A 201 9.80 7.11 3.12
CA ILE A 201 8.83 8.20 2.87
C ILE A 201 7.61 8.14 3.81
N PRO A 202 6.87 7.01 3.93
CA PRO A 202 5.76 6.92 4.88
C PRO A 202 6.23 7.04 6.34
N ILE A 203 7.42 6.55 6.69
CA ILE A 203 8.01 6.75 8.02
C ILE A 203 8.32 8.21 8.31
N ALA A 204 8.93 8.94 7.37
CA ALA A 204 9.22 10.35 7.53
C ALA A 204 7.95 11.20 7.69
N LEU A 205 6.87 10.84 6.98
CA LEU A 205 5.56 11.46 7.19
C LEU A 205 5.02 11.17 8.60
N PHE A 206 5.08 9.92 9.05
CA PHE A 206 4.65 9.54 10.39
C PHE A 206 5.44 10.32 11.47
N GLN A 207 6.76 10.40 11.32
CA GLN A 207 7.65 11.15 12.20
C GLN A 207 7.33 12.66 12.21
N ASP A 208 7.09 13.26 11.04
CA ASP A 208 6.72 14.68 10.93
C ASP A 208 5.37 14.98 11.61
N VAL A 209 4.38 14.11 11.41
CA VAL A 209 3.08 14.18 12.09
C VAL A 209 3.28 14.05 13.60
N TYR A 210 4.02 13.03 14.05
CA TYR A 210 4.26 12.82 15.47
C TYR A 210 5.01 14.00 16.11
N GLU A 211 6.04 14.56 15.47
CA GLU A 211 6.77 15.71 16.03
C GLU A 211 5.89 16.96 16.17
N HIS A 212 5.04 17.23 15.18
CA HIS A 212 4.33 18.51 15.08
C HIS A 212 2.87 18.47 15.54
N ARG A 213 2.29 17.29 15.81
CA ARG A 213 0.88 17.10 16.20
C ARG A 213 0.76 16.35 17.54
N PRO A 214 1.17 16.98 18.66
CA PRO A 214 1.02 16.38 19.99
C PRO A 214 -0.45 16.11 20.35
N ASP A 215 -1.39 16.81 19.71
CA ASP A 215 -2.82 16.58 19.85
C ASP A 215 -3.30 15.25 19.25
N GLN A 216 -2.47 14.57 18.44
CA GLN A 216 -2.80 13.29 17.80
C GLN A 216 -2.05 12.09 18.41
N HIS A 217 -1.18 12.30 19.41
CA HIS A 217 -0.34 11.24 19.99
C HIS A 217 -1.16 10.10 20.60
N GLU A 218 -2.17 10.44 21.40
CA GLU A 218 -3.03 9.45 22.05
C GLU A 218 -3.78 8.61 20.99
N GLU A 219 -4.35 9.25 19.98
CA GLU A 219 -5.03 8.54 18.87
C GLU A 219 -4.08 7.63 18.08
N LEU A 220 -2.84 8.06 17.82
CA LEU A 220 -1.85 7.25 17.11
C LEU A 220 -1.40 6.04 17.96
N ALA A 221 -1.20 6.23 19.26
CA ALA A 221 -0.85 5.15 20.17
C ALA A 221 -1.99 4.14 20.34
N GLU A 222 -3.24 4.61 20.39
CA GLU A 222 -4.42 3.74 20.38
C GLU A 222 -4.55 2.96 19.06
N LEU A 223 -4.17 3.58 17.94
CA LEU A 223 -4.32 2.99 16.61
C LEU A 223 -3.26 1.93 16.31
N TYR A 224 -1.98 2.23 16.56
CA TYR A 224 -0.85 1.37 16.19
C TYR A 224 -0.26 0.58 17.37
N GLY A 225 -0.58 0.96 18.61
CA GLY A 225 0.10 0.47 19.81
C GLY A 225 1.36 1.26 20.12
N GLU A 226 1.62 1.50 21.42
CA GLU A 226 2.75 2.33 21.88
C GLU A 226 4.11 1.83 21.38
N ASP A 227 4.31 0.51 21.30
CA ASP A 227 5.57 -0.10 20.86
C ASP A 227 5.88 0.21 19.38
N VAL A 228 4.89 0.04 18.50
CA VAL A 228 5.05 0.33 17.07
C VAL A 228 5.28 1.82 16.85
N VAL A 229 4.56 2.69 17.58
CA VAL A 229 4.77 4.14 17.53
C VAL A 229 6.20 4.49 17.96
N GLU A 230 6.68 3.95 19.08
CA GLU A 230 8.04 4.20 19.56
C GLU A 230 9.08 3.77 18.51
N ARG A 231 8.95 2.56 17.96
CA ARG A 231 9.89 2.06 16.94
C ARG A 231 9.84 2.88 15.65
N ALA A 232 8.64 3.21 15.16
CA ALA A 232 8.45 4.05 13.96
C ALA A 232 9.05 5.45 14.13
N THR A 233 9.03 6.02 15.34
CA THR A 233 9.67 7.32 15.61
C THR A 233 11.20 7.27 15.64
N ASN A 234 11.80 6.09 15.74
CA ASN A 234 13.25 5.90 15.90
C ASN A 234 13.94 5.24 14.70
N VAL A 235 13.20 4.60 13.79
CA VAL A 235 13.76 3.95 12.58
C VAL A 235 14.11 4.99 11.50
N GLY A 236 15.16 4.77 10.71
CA GLY A 236 15.62 5.72 9.69
C GLY A 236 16.94 6.45 9.98
#